data_AF-A0A3S0NPF0-F1
#
_entry.id   AF-A0A3S0NPF0-F1
#
_cell.length_a   1.000
_cell.length_b   1.000
_cell.length_c   1.000
_cell.angle_alpha   90.00
_cell.angle_beta   90.00
_cell.angle_gamma   90.00
#
_symmetry.space_group_name_H-M   'P 1'
#
loop_
_entity.id
_entity.type
_entity.pdbx_description
1 polymer ?
#
loop_
_entity_poly.entity_id
_entity_poly.type
_entity_poly.pdbx_seq_one_letter_code
_entity_poly.pdbx_strand_id
1 'polypeptide(L)'
;MPRHRRRDDISEGHLWAIEQKMHSLDAVLDAASLSLTPFRPHYDAIGALKQQMREAVNLLRDRAIDYQRPHGAPMTGLGLPPPDRRG
;
A
#
# COMPACT_ATOMS: atom_id res chain seq x y z
N MET A 1 15.52 -14.49 -37.64
CA MET A 1 15.07 -13.48 -36.65
C MET A 1 15.27 -14.01 -35.25
N PRO A 2 16.10 -13.37 -34.40
CA PRO A 2 16.22 -13.80 -33.01
C PRO A 2 14.92 -13.47 -32.27
N ARG A 3 14.24 -14.50 -31.77
CA ARG A 3 13.05 -14.33 -30.92
C ARG A 3 13.54 -13.90 -29.54
N HIS A 4 13.26 -12.66 -29.13
CA HIS A 4 13.55 -12.23 -27.76
C HIS A 4 12.80 -13.16 -26.78
N ARG A 5 13.56 -13.86 -25.94
CA ARG A 5 12.99 -14.66 -24.85
C ARG A 5 12.38 -13.69 -23.85
N ARG A 6 11.08 -13.83 -23.57
CA ARG A 6 10.42 -13.07 -22.51
C ARG A 6 11.06 -13.47 -21.17
N ARG A 7 11.24 -12.50 -20.28
CA ARG A 7 11.68 -12.78 -18.91
C ARG A 7 10.49 -13.37 -18.15
N ASP A 8 10.75 -14.37 -17.33
CA ASP A 8 9.72 -15.01 -16.52
C ASP A 8 9.30 -14.11 -15.35
N ASP A 9 10.21 -13.22 -14.89
CA ASP A 9 9.99 -12.33 -13.76
C ASP A 9 9.84 -10.86 -14.15
N ILE A 10 9.01 -10.14 -13.39
CA ILE A 10 8.91 -8.68 -13.47
C ILE A 10 10.15 -8.07 -12.81
N SER A 11 10.76 -7.10 -13.48
CA SER A 11 11.88 -6.33 -12.94
C SER A 11 11.51 -5.63 -11.62
N GLU A 12 12.41 -5.68 -10.64
CA GLU A 12 12.23 -5.00 -9.35
C GLU A 12 11.90 -3.51 -9.48
N GLY A 13 12.51 -2.81 -10.44
CA GLY A 13 12.21 -1.41 -10.72
C GLY A 13 10.77 -1.19 -11.19
N HIS A 14 10.20 -2.13 -11.94
CA HIS A 14 8.79 -2.08 -12.34
C HIS A 14 7.87 -2.39 -11.16
N LEU A 15 8.22 -3.38 -10.33
CA LEU A 15 7.47 -3.68 -9.10
C LEU A 15 7.42 -2.48 -8.15
N TRP A 16 8.53 -1.77 -7.99
CA TRP A 16 8.58 -0.55 -7.19
C TRP A 16 7.73 0.57 -7.78
N ALA A 17 7.80 0.80 -9.09
CA ALA A 17 6.97 1.79 -9.77
C ALA A 17 5.46 1.47 -9.64
N ILE A 18 5.08 0.20 -9.75
CA ILE A 18 3.70 -0.27 -9.55
C ILE A 18 3.24 0.04 -8.13
N GLU A 19 4.01 -0.32 -7.11
CA GLU A 19 3.66 -0.03 -5.70
C GLU A 19 3.47 1.47 -5.45
N GLN A 20 4.33 2.33 -6.01
CA GLN A 20 4.18 3.78 -5.86
C GLN A 20 2.89 4.31 -6.50
N LYS A 21 2.55 3.83 -7.70
CA LYS A 21 1.32 4.24 -8.38
C LYS A 21 0.09 3.73 -7.64
N MET A 22 0.13 2.51 -7.12
CA MET A 22 -0.94 1.97 -6.28
C MET A 22 -1.13 2.79 -5.01
N HIS A 23 -0.03 3.20 -4.35
CA HIS A 23 -0.13 4.05 -3.17
C HIS A 23 -0.72 5.43 -3.47
N SER A 24 -0.35 6.02 -4.61
CA SER A 24 -0.91 7.31 -5.04
C SER A 24 -2.40 7.20 -5.35
N LEU A 25 -2.82 6.10 -5.98
CA LEU A 25 -4.23 5.83 -6.27
C LEU A 25 -5.02 5.57 -4.99
N ASP A 26 -4.47 4.83 -4.03
CA ASP A 26 -5.06 4.58 -2.71
C ASP A 26 -5.44 5.88 -1.99
N ALA A 27 -4.53 6.87 -2.00
CA ALA A 27 -4.78 8.19 -1.42
C ALA A 27 -5.92 8.95 -2.12
N VAL A 28 -6.02 8.86 -3.45
CA VAL A 28 -7.12 9.50 -4.21
C VAL A 28 -8.45 8.80 -3.93
N LEU A 29 -8.44 7.47 -3.82
CA LEU A 29 -9.62 6.68 -3.47
C LEU A 29 -10.12 6.99 -2.06
N ASP A 30 -9.22 7.20 -1.10
CA ASP A 30 -9.56 7.65 0.25
C ASP A 30 -10.23 9.02 0.22
N ALA A 31 -9.63 9.99 -0.47
CA ALA A 31 -10.21 11.32 -0.62
C ALA A 31 -11.59 11.28 -1.30
N ALA A 32 -11.75 10.46 -2.34
CA ALA A 32 -13.03 10.27 -3.03
C ALA A 32 -14.07 9.65 -2.08
N SER A 33 -13.69 8.64 -1.29
CA SER A 33 -14.60 7.96 -0.36
C SER A 33 -15.15 8.90 0.73
N LEU A 34 -14.35 9.86 1.20
CA LEU A 34 -14.76 10.88 2.17
C LEU A 34 -15.78 11.87 1.60
N SER A 35 -15.75 12.09 0.28
CA SER A 35 -16.69 12.98 -0.42
C SER A 35 -18.03 12.31 -0.75
N LEU A 36 -18.10 10.99 -0.65
CA LEU A 36 -19.28 10.21 -1.04
C LEU A 36 -20.22 9.96 0.13
N THR A 37 -21.51 9.84 -0.18
CA THR A 37 -22.46 9.28 0.80
C THR A 37 -22.16 7.79 1.01
N PRO A 38 -22.04 7.32 2.26
CA PRO A 38 -21.82 5.91 2.56
C PRO A 38 -22.89 4.99 1.96
N PHE A 39 -22.56 3.71 1.77
CA PHE A 39 -23.48 2.65 1.30
C PHE A 39 -24.08 2.91 -0.09
N ARG A 40 -23.35 3.64 -0.92
CA ARG A 40 -23.68 3.81 -2.34
C ARG A 40 -22.82 2.87 -3.18
N PRO A 41 -23.28 2.47 -4.38
CA PRO A 41 -22.50 1.62 -5.27
C PRO A 41 -21.08 2.14 -5.55
N HIS A 42 -20.90 3.46 -5.60
CA HIS A 42 -19.56 4.06 -5.75
C HIS A 42 -18.66 3.87 -4.52
N TYR A 43 -19.22 3.93 -3.31
CA TYR A 43 -18.48 3.68 -2.09
C TYR A 43 -18.03 2.22 -2.02
N ASP A 44 -18.93 1.28 -2.32
CA ASP A 44 -18.63 -0.15 -2.31
C ASP A 44 -17.61 -0.52 -3.40
N ALA A 45 -17.73 0.09 -4.59
CA ALA A 45 -16.78 -0.09 -5.68
C ALA A 45 -15.36 0.40 -5.32
N ILE A 46 -15.25 1.52 -4.59
CA ILE A 46 -13.97 2.01 -4.08
C ILE A 46 -13.38 0.99 -3.10
N GLY A 47 -14.18 0.49 -2.15
CA GLY A 47 -13.74 -0.52 -1.19
C GLY A 47 -13.21 -1.79 -1.87
N ALA A 48 -13.96 -2.32 -2.84
CA ALA A 48 -13.57 -3.49 -3.61
C ALA A 48 -12.29 -3.27 -4.41
N LEU A 49 -12.14 -2.10 -5.06
CA LEU A 49 -10.93 -1.76 -5.81
C LEU A 49 -9.69 -1.72 -4.92
N LYS A 50 -9.78 -1.09 -3.74
CA LYS A 50 -8.66 -1.03 -2.78
C LYS A 50 -8.23 -2.42 -2.34
N GLN A 51 -9.18 -3.33 -2.08
CA GLN A 51 -8.88 -4.71 -1.73
C GLN A 51 -8.15 -5.43 -2.87
N GLN A 52 -8.68 -5.38 -4.09
CA GLN A 52 -8.08 -6.02 -5.26
C GLN A 52 -6.67 -5.50 -5.57
N MET A 53 -6.45 -4.20 -5.41
CA MET A 53 -5.12 -3.60 -5.56
C MET A 53 -4.13 -4.17 -4.56
N ARG A 54 -4.53 -4.36 -3.30
CA ARG A 54 -3.68 -4.93 -2.26
C ARG A 54 -3.31 -6.38 -2.57
N GLU A 55 -4.29 -7.19 -2.94
CA GLU A 55 -4.11 -8.59 -3.32
C GLU A 55 -3.17 -8.70 -4.53
N ALA A 56 -3.34 -7.82 -5.53
CA ALA A 56 -2.48 -7.77 -6.70
C ALA A 56 -1.03 -7.43 -6.35
N VAL A 57 -0.77 -6.42 -5.49
CA VAL A 57 0.59 -6.08 -5.05
C VAL A 57 1.25 -7.22 -4.28
N ASN A 58 0.48 -7.90 -3.44
CA ASN A 58 0.98 -9.03 -2.69
C ASN A 58 1.38 -10.18 -3.62
N LEU A 59 0.52 -10.50 -4.60
CA LEU A 59 0.80 -11.53 -5.61
C LEU A 59 2.02 -11.17 -6.47
N LEU A 60 2.16 -9.90 -6.88
CA LEU A 60 3.31 -9.43 -7.67
C LEU A 60 4.65 -9.47 -6.91
N ARG A 61 4.62 -9.57 -5.58
CA ARG A 61 5.82 -9.62 -4.73
C ARG A 61 5.99 -10.95 -4.01
N ASP A 62 5.28 -11.99 -4.45
CA ASP A 62 5.31 -13.33 -3.83
C ASP A 62 5.01 -13.30 -2.32
N ARG A 63 4.18 -12.34 -1.88
CA ARG A 63 3.69 -12.24 -0.51
C ARG A 63 2.38 -13.00 -0.40
N ALA A 64 2.04 -13.43 0.81
CA ALA A 64 0.71 -13.97 1.10
C ALA A 64 -0.37 -12.96 0.67
N ILE A 65 -1.47 -13.44 0.09
CA ILE A 65 -2.57 -12.60 -0.41
C ILE A 65 -3.10 -11.68 0.70
N ASP A 66 -3.19 -12.21 1.92
CA ASP A 66 -3.67 -11.50 3.11
C ASP A 66 -2.59 -10.66 3.80
N TYR A 67 -1.40 -10.52 3.21
CA TYR A 67 -0.33 -9.73 3.81
C TYR A 67 -0.77 -8.28 3.97
N GLN A 68 -0.92 -7.87 5.23
CA GLN A 68 -1.12 -6.48 5.58
C GLN A 68 0.25 -5.86 5.85
N ARG A 69 0.63 -4.89 5.01
CA ARG A 69 1.81 -4.06 5.29
C ARG A 69 1.66 -3.51 6.71
N PRO A 70 2.64 -3.73 7.62
CA PRO A 70 2.59 -3.12 8.93
C PRO A 70 2.50 -1.61 8.75
N HIS A 71 1.40 -1.04 9.23
CA HIS A 71 1.29 0.40 9.35
C HIS A 71 2.47 0.84 10.21
N GLY A 72 3.37 1.66 9.65
CA GLY A 72 4.45 2.23 10.44
C GLY A 72 3.77 2.99 11.57
N ALA A 73 3.84 2.46 12.79
CA ALA A 73 3.37 3.18 13.95
C ALA A 73 4.08 4.54 13.92
N PRO A 74 3.35 5.66 14.07
CA PRO A 74 4.01 6.94 14.27
C PRO A 74 4.95 6.73 15.45
N MET A 75 6.24 7.03 15.27
CA MET A 75 7.25 6.76 16.29
C MET A 75 6.79 7.27 17.65
N THR A 76 6.41 6.38 18.55
CA THR A 76 6.38 6.64 19.99
C THR A 76 7.84 6.78 20.42
N GLY A 77 8.42 7.96 20.19
CA GLY A 77 9.87 8.13 20.31
C GLY A 77 10.30 9.58 20.17
N LEU A 78 9.63 10.51 20.84
CA LEU A 78 10.13 11.87 21.02
C LEU A 78 9.75 12.38 22.42
N GLY A 79 10.73 12.32 23.33
CA GLY A 79 10.90 13.33 24.38
C GLY A 79 10.25 13.06 25.73
N LEU A 80 10.68 12.03 26.46
CA LEU A 80 10.74 12.12 27.92
C LEU A 80 12.23 12.20 28.31
N PRO A 81 12.76 13.37 28.73
CA PRO A 81 14.11 13.42 29.28
C PRO A 81 14.16 12.58 30.56
N PRO A 82 15.29 11.89 30.84
CA PRO A 82 15.43 11.10 32.06
C PRO A 82 15.26 12.01 33.30
N PRO A 83 14.59 11.53 34.36
CA PRO A 83 14.47 12.31 35.59
C PRO A 83 15.86 12.51 36.19
N ASP A 84 16.18 13.77 36.40
CA ASP A 84 17.40 14.29 37.00
C ASP A 84 17.64 13.58 38.35
N ARG A 85 18.65 12.71 38.42
CA ARG A 85 19.13 12.15 39.70
C ARG A 85 19.90 13.24 40.41
N ARG A 86 19.22 14.02 41.25
CA ARG A 86 19.88 14.82 42.29
C ARG A 86 20.27 13.90 43.44
N GLY A 87 21.57 13.68 43.60
CA GLY A 87 22.23 13.25 44.83
C GLY A 87 23.11 14.38 45.32
#